data_AF-I3SRQ2-F1
#
_entry.id   AF-I3SRQ2-F1
#
_cell.length_a   1.000
_cell.length_b   1.000
_cell.length_c   1.000
_cell.angle_alpha   90.00
_cell.angle_beta   90.00
_cell.angle_gamma   90.00
#
_symmetry.space_group_name_H-M   'P 1'
#
loop_
_entity.id
_entity.type
_entity.pdbx_description
1 polymer ?
#
loop_
_entity_poly.entity_id
_entity_poly.type
_entity_poly.pdbx_seq_one_letter_code
_entity_poly.pdbx_strand_id
1 'polypeptide(L)'
;MASLSILHRPCIFHHTPKSSTLTLKPKPNSLSFSPLTKPSLKLKLRNGVVKASTSTPAAPERLISIAAYALPFFNSLQYGHNILTQYPKVALLFDPIIPFLSFYRSLPYASFIAFFALYLGIVRNPIFPQYVRFNAMQALTLDVLLVLPMLFQRIFSPGRYGLGFKILVWSHNVVFCF
;
A
#
# COMPACT_ATOMS: atom_id res chain seq x y z
N MET A 1 43.26 -35.60 25.76
CA MET A 1 43.10 -34.21 26.22
C MET A 1 42.37 -33.43 25.14
N ALA A 2 41.37 -32.64 25.55
CA ALA A 2 40.48 -31.78 24.75
C ALA A 2 39.53 -32.49 23.75
N SER A 3 38.30 -32.78 24.19
CA SER A 3 37.15 -32.98 23.30
C SER A 3 36.07 -31.96 23.68
N LEU A 4 35.57 -31.25 22.67
CA LEU A 4 34.63 -30.13 22.76
C LEU A 4 33.22 -30.60 23.17
N SER A 5 32.69 -30.01 24.25
CA SER A 5 31.30 -30.19 24.68
C SER A 5 30.38 -29.24 23.92
N ILE A 6 29.61 -29.80 22.99
CA ILE A 6 28.50 -29.15 22.27
C ILE A 6 27.36 -28.89 23.28
N LEU A 7 27.04 -27.62 23.54
CA LEU A 7 25.91 -27.23 24.38
C LEU A 7 24.64 -27.12 23.54
N HIS A 8 23.89 -28.22 23.48
CA HIS A 8 22.54 -28.29 22.92
C HIS A 8 21.54 -27.95 24.04
N ARG A 9 20.86 -26.80 23.95
CA ARG A 9 19.76 -26.41 24.86
C ARG A 9 18.45 -26.33 24.08
N PRO A 10 17.51 -27.27 24.25
CA PRO A 10 16.12 -27.09 23.83
C PRO A 10 15.32 -26.51 25.01
N CYS A 11 14.80 -25.28 24.88
CA CYS A 11 13.80 -24.76 25.80
C CYS A 11 12.41 -24.89 25.16
N ILE A 12 11.78 -26.04 25.41
CA ILE A 12 10.36 -26.28 25.15
C ILE A 12 9.58 -25.67 26.32
N PHE A 13 8.82 -24.59 26.07
CA PHE A 13 7.86 -24.06 27.04
C PHE A 13 6.52 -24.78 26.89
N HIS A 14 6.25 -25.72 27.79
CA HIS A 14 4.93 -26.28 28.04
C HIS A 14 4.10 -25.30 28.89
N HIS A 15 2.94 -24.88 28.40
CA HIS A 15 1.93 -24.19 29.21
C HIS A 15 0.74 -25.12 29.42
N THR A 16 0.52 -25.56 30.65
CA THR A 16 -0.68 -26.30 31.09
C THR A 16 -1.80 -25.32 31.44
N PRO A 17 -3.07 -25.58 31.07
CA PRO A 17 -4.20 -24.75 31.47
C PRO A 17 -4.67 -25.11 32.89
N LYS A 18 -4.81 -24.12 33.77
CA LYS A 18 -5.49 -24.26 35.07
C LYS A 18 -6.97 -23.90 34.89
N SER A 19 -7.83 -24.90 35.03
CA SER A 19 -9.29 -24.75 35.07
C SER A 19 -9.72 -24.14 36.41
N SER A 20 -10.38 -22.98 36.37
CA SER A 20 -11.08 -22.39 37.52
C SER A 20 -12.59 -22.44 37.28
N THR A 21 -13.28 -23.15 38.18
CA THR A 21 -14.72 -23.38 38.23
C THR A 21 -15.49 -22.08 38.43
N LEU A 22 -16.40 -21.75 37.51
CA LEU A 22 -17.29 -20.58 37.58
C LEU A 22 -18.64 -20.96 38.21
N THR A 23 -18.90 -20.48 39.43
CA THR A 23 -20.24 -20.51 40.04
C THR A 23 -21.03 -19.26 39.61
N LEU A 24 -22.04 -19.44 38.75
CA LEU A 24 -22.96 -18.38 38.34
C LEU A 24 -24.05 -18.17 39.41
N LYS A 25 -24.06 -17.01 40.08
CA LYS A 25 -25.27 -16.50 40.76
C LYS A 25 -25.97 -15.50 39.84
N PRO A 26 -27.25 -15.69 39.49
CA PRO A 26 -27.98 -14.72 38.68
C PRO A 26 -28.39 -13.52 39.55
N LYS A 27 -27.95 -12.33 39.18
CA LYS A 27 -28.43 -11.05 39.71
C LYS A 27 -29.50 -10.51 38.75
N PRO A 28 -30.69 -10.11 39.21
CA PRO A 28 -31.77 -9.68 38.33
C PRO A 28 -31.40 -8.36 37.64
N ASN A 29 -31.48 -8.37 36.31
CA ASN A 29 -31.26 -7.22 35.45
C ASN A 29 -32.41 -6.21 35.59
N SER A 30 -32.21 -5.13 36.33
CA SER A 30 -32.98 -3.90 36.13
C SER A 30 -32.33 -3.12 34.99
N LEU A 31 -32.99 -3.06 33.84
CA LEU A 31 -32.59 -2.24 32.69
C LEU A 31 -32.75 -0.75 33.06
N SER A 32 -31.70 -0.15 33.60
CA SER A 32 -31.60 1.30 33.76
C SER A 32 -30.95 1.88 32.52
N PHE A 33 -31.74 2.56 31.68
CA PHE A 33 -31.23 3.35 30.57
C PHE A 33 -30.55 4.61 31.11
N SER A 34 -29.23 4.56 31.26
CA SER A 34 -28.41 5.75 31.52
C SER A 34 -28.31 6.60 30.24
N PRO A 35 -28.53 7.92 30.30
CA PRO A 35 -28.39 8.78 29.14
C PRO A 35 -26.94 8.82 28.65
N LEU A 36 -26.77 8.96 27.33
CA LEU A 36 -25.49 8.94 26.62
C LEU A 36 -24.61 10.11 27.06
N THR A 37 -23.76 9.91 28.07
CA THR A 37 -22.73 10.88 28.44
C THR A 37 -21.67 10.88 27.33
N LYS A 38 -21.63 11.96 26.56
CA LYS A 38 -20.62 12.19 25.51
C LYS A 38 -19.23 11.92 26.10
N PRO A 39 -18.39 11.04 25.53
CA PRO A 39 -17.03 10.89 26.00
C PRO A 39 -16.30 12.21 25.71
N SER A 40 -16.12 13.03 26.73
CA SER A 40 -15.16 14.12 26.70
C SER A 40 -13.79 13.46 26.60
N LEU A 41 -13.29 13.35 25.37
CA LEU A 41 -11.89 13.08 25.10
C LEU A 41 -11.10 14.21 25.75
N LYS A 42 -10.72 14.04 27.02
CA LYS A 42 -9.70 14.86 27.65
C LYS A 42 -8.38 14.52 26.97
N LEU A 43 -8.13 15.18 25.84
CA LEU A 43 -6.80 15.30 25.26
C LEU A 43 -5.94 15.93 26.34
N LYS A 44 -5.18 15.08 27.05
CA LYS A 44 -4.13 15.53 27.97
C LYS A 44 -3.07 16.17 27.10
N LEU A 45 -3.20 17.48 26.87
CA LEU A 45 -2.20 18.28 26.19
C LEU A 45 -0.92 18.13 27.02
N ARG A 46 0.00 17.29 26.56
CA ARG A 46 1.31 17.18 27.17
C ARG A 46 2.04 18.44 26.76
N ASN A 47 2.18 19.40 27.67
CA ASN A 47 3.02 20.59 27.53
C ASN A 47 4.52 20.23 27.49
N GLY A 48 4.88 19.19 26.74
CA GLY A 48 6.25 18.94 26.35
C GLY A 48 6.54 19.85 25.18
N VAL A 49 7.52 20.73 25.31
CA VAL A 49 8.16 21.37 24.16
C VAL A 49 8.67 20.23 23.28
N VAL A 50 7.92 19.90 22.22
CA VAL A 50 8.38 19.00 21.17
C VAL A 50 9.50 19.76 20.48
N LYS A 51 10.74 19.53 20.93
CA LYS A 51 11.91 19.94 20.15
C LYS A 51 11.82 19.15 18.85
N ALA A 52 11.34 19.80 17.80
CA ALA A 52 11.50 19.30 16.45
C ALA A 52 13.01 19.12 16.26
N SER A 53 13.47 17.88 16.12
CA SER A 53 14.81 17.62 15.64
C SER A 53 14.86 18.15 14.21
N THR A 54 15.38 19.35 14.01
CA THR A 54 15.64 19.93 12.69
C THR A 54 16.87 19.26 12.05
N SER A 55 16.95 17.93 12.16
CA SER A 55 17.94 17.12 11.48
C SER A 55 17.51 17.00 10.03
N THR A 56 18.09 17.84 9.21
CA THR A 56 18.04 17.77 7.75
C THR A 56 18.36 16.33 7.30
N PRO A 57 17.46 15.64 6.55
CA PRO A 57 17.73 14.27 6.11
C PRO A 57 19.01 14.20 5.28
N ALA A 58 19.77 13.12 5.44
CA ALA A 58 21.03 12.96 4.74
C ALA A 58 20.81 12.89 3.22
N ALA A 59 21.81 13.29 2.43
CA ALA A 59 21.75 13.23 0.97
C ALA A 59 21.31 11.85 0.41
N PRO A 60 21.83 10.69 0.89
CA PRO A 60 21.37 9.39 0.40
C PRO A 60 19.90 9.10 0.74
N GLU A 61 19.41 9.52 1.91
CA GLU A 61 18.00 9.33 2.31
C GLU A 61 17.06 10.10 1.38
N ARG A 62 17.46 11.31 0.98
CA ARG A 62 16.72 12.10 -0.01
C ARG A 62 16.71 11.43 -1.37
N LEU A 63 17.86 10.92 -1.82
CA LEU A 63 17.97 10.26 -3.12
C LEU A 63 17.10 9.00 -3.20
N ILE A 64 17.09 8.17 -2.16
CA ILE A 64 16.21 6.99 -2.07
C ILE A 64 14.74 7.41 -2.04
N SER A 65 14.41 8.50 -1.33
CA SER A 65 13.04 9.02 -1.28
C SER A 65 12.57 9.50 -2.65
N ILE A 66 13.43 10.19 -3.42
CA ILE A 66 13.14 10.61 -4.80
C ILE A 66 12.99 9.38 -5.71
N ALA A 67 13.90 8.40 -5.59
CA ALA A 67 13.87 7.18 -6.38
C ALA A 67 12.56 6.39 -6.17
N ALA A 68 11.98 6.41 -4.97
CA ALA A 68 10.70 5.76 -4.71
C ALA A 68 9.56 6.31 -5.59
N TYR A 69 9.59 7.60 -5.95
CA TYR A 69 8.60 8.22 -6.84
C TYR A 69 8.80 7.88 -8.33
N ALA A 70 9.92 7.24 -8.71
CA ALA A 70 10.11 6.79 -10.08
C ALA A 70 9.06 5.73 -10.49
N LEU A 71 8.62 4.89 -9.55
CA LEU A 71 7.60 3.86 -9.80
C LEU A 71 6.26 4.46 -10.27
N PRO A 72 5.56 5.28 -9.44
CA PRO A 72 4.30 5.89 -9.88
C PRO A 72 4.51 6.83 -11.08
N PHE A 73 5.69 7.42 -11.25
CA PHE A 73 6.01 8.23 -12.43
C PHE A 73 6.03 7.39 -13.72
N PHE A 74 6.71 6.24 -13.76
CA PHE A 74 6.71 5.38 -14.96
C PHE A 74 5.33 4.82 -15.28
N ASN A 75 4.55 4.51 -14.24
CA ASN A 75 3.17 4.06 -14.42
C ASN A 75 2.24 5.18 -14.88
N SER A 76 2.49 6.44 -14.51
CA SER A 76 1.66 7.57 -14.93
C SER A 76 1.87 7.98 -16.39
N LEU A 77 3.05 7.72 -16.97
CA LEU A 77 3.37 8.07 -18.36
C LEU A 77 2.37 7.49 -19.38
N GLN A 78 1.70 6.38 -19.05
CA GLN A 78 0.65 5.83 -19.92
C GLN A 78 -0.50 6.82 -20.14
N TYR A 79 -0.82 7.64 -19.14
CA TYR A 79 -1.88 8.65 -19.23
C TYR A 79 -1.41 9.89 -20.00
N GLY A 80 -0.11 10.16 -19.98
CA GLY A 80 0.51 11.26 -20.72
C GLY A 80 0.66 11.01 -22.22
N HIS A 81 0.54 9.77 -22.69
CA HIS A 81 0.81 9.39 -24.08
C HIS A 81 0.16 10.34 -25.11
N ASN A 82 -1.13 10.65 -24.94
CA ASN A 82 -1.87 11.50 -25.87
C ASN A 82 -1.36 12.95 -25.88
N ILE A 83 -0.77 13.43 -24.79
CA ILE A 83 -0.18 14.78 -24.71
C ILE A 83 1.19 14.77 -25.37
N LEU A 84 1.99 13.72 -25.14
CA LEU A 84 3.32 13.60 -25.75
C LEU A 84 3.24 13.45 -27.28
N THR A 85 2.21 12.78 -27.81
CA THR A 85 2.00 12.67 -29.26
C THR A 85 1.55 13.99 -29.89
N GLN A 86 0.75 14.79 -29.18
CA GLN A 86 0.31 16.11 -29.64
C GLN A 86 1.42 17.16 -29.58
N TYR A 87 2.30 17.07 -28.58
CA TYR A 87 3.37 18.05 -28.35
C TYR A 87 4.75 17.38 -28.33
N PRO A 88 5.33 17.04 -29.50
CA PRO A 88 6.58 16.29 -29.58
C PRO A 88 7.78 17.02 -28.97
N LYS A 89 7.76 18.36 -28.90
CA LYS A 89 8.80 19.14 -28.21
C LYS A 89 8.88 18.84 -26.71
N VAL A 90 7.74 18.52 -26.08
CA VAL A 90 7.69 18.11 -24.67
C VAL A 90 8.21 16.68 -24.50
N ALA A 91 7.97 15.82 -25.50
CA ALA A 91 8.46 14.44 -25.49
C ALA A 91 9.99 14.35 -25.44
N LEU A 92 10.70 15.29 -26.10
CA LEU A 92 12.18 15.37 -26.06
C LEU A 92 12.76 15.48 -24.64
N LEU A 93 12.02 16.05 -23.68
CA LEU A 93 12.48 16.13 -22.29
C LEU A 93 12.58 14.75 -21.63
N PHE A 94 11.86 13.76 -22.16
CA PHE A 94 11.83 12.40 -21.66
C PHE A 94 12.80 11.46 -22.38
N ASP A 95 13.48 11.90 -23.44
CA ASP A 95 14.52 11.14 -24.14
C ASP A 95 15.54 10.45 -23.20
N PRO A 96 16.11 11.10 -22.17
CA PRO A 96 17.05 10.44 -21.26
C PRO A 96 16.41 9.32 -20.40
N ILE A 97 15.08 9.32 -20.26
CA ILE A 97 14.33 8.35 -19.44
C ILE A 97 13.91 7.12 -20.28
N ILE A 98 13.86 7.24 -21.61
CA ILE A 98 13.45 6.18 -22.54
C ILE A 98 14.15 4.83 -22.28
N PRO A 99 15.49 4.73 -22.12
CA PRO A 99 16.13 3.41 -21.92
C PRO A 99 15.65 2.72 -20.64
N PHE A 100 15.45 3.47 -19.55
CA PHE A 100 14.95 2.93 -18.29
C PHE A 100 13.49 2.50 -18.40
N LEU A 101 12.68 3.30 -19.12
CA LEU A 101 11.28 2.98 -19.36
C LEU A 101 11.14 1.74 -20.25
N SER A 102 11.97 1.60 -21.29
CA SER A 102 11.99 0.43 -22.17
C SER A 102 12.34 -0.84 -21.39
N PHE A 103 13.39 -0.78 -20.55
CA PHE A 103 13.74 -1.87 -19.65
C PHE A 103 12.59 -2.24 -18.70
N TYR A 104 11.97 -1.25 -18.05
CA TYR A 104 10.82 -1.46 -17.19
C TYR A 104 9.65 -2.14 -17.92
N ARG A 105 9.35 -1.72 -19.15
CA ARG A 105 8.25 -2.28 -19.96
C ARG A 105 8.55 -3.64 -20.58
N SER A 106 9.82 -4.04 -20.66
CA SER A 106 10.23 -5.36 -21.17
C SER A 106 9.83 -6.52 -20.25
N LEU A 107 9.63 -6.25 -18.96
CA LEU A 107 9.28 -7.25 -17.97
C LEU A 107 7.75 -7.39 -17.87
N PRO A 108 7.19 -8.60 -17.98
CA PRO A 108 5.77 -8.81 -17.71
C PRO A 108 5.49 -8.50 -16.23
N TYR A 109 4.37 -7.82 -15.97
CA TYR A 109 3.96 -7.42 -14.61
C TYR A 109 4.99 -6.56 -13.86
N ALA A 110 5.86 -5.82 -14.56
CA ALA A 110 6.90 -4.99 -13.96
C ALA A 110 6.38 -4.07 -12.85
N SER A 111 5.23 -3.41 -13.07
CA SER A 111 4.59 -2.54 -12.06
C SER A 111 4.26 -3.27 -10.77
N PHE A 112 3.72 -4.49 -10.89
CA PHE A 112 3.37 -5.31 -9.72
C PHE A 112 4.63 -5.76 -8.97
N ILE A 113 5.64 -6.23 -9.69
CA ILE A 113 6.92 -6.66 -9.10
C ILE A 113 7.62 -5.50 -8.40
N ALA A 114 7.67 -4.34 -9.06
CA ALA A 114 8.30 -3.13 -8.53
C ALA A 114 7.55 -2.58 -7.30
N PHE A 115 6.22 -2.65 -7.28
CA PHE A 115 5.40 -2.31 -6.12
C PHE A 115 5.80 -3.15 -4.89
N PHE A 116 5.88 -4.47 -5.04
CA PHE A 116 6.29 -5.35 -3.93
C PHE A 116 7.76 -5.18 -3.55
N ALA A 117 8.64 -4.97 -4.53
CA ALA A 117 10.05 -4.71 -4.27
C ALA A 117 10.24 -3.44 -3.42
N LEU A 118 9.53 -2.36 -3.76
CA LEU A 118 9.57 -1.11 -3.01
C LEU A 118 8.92 -1.27 -1.62
N TYR A 119 7.78 -1.96 -1.54
CA TYR A 119 7.08 -2.18 -0.27
C TYR A 119 7.89 -3.06 0.71
N LEU A 120 8.35 -4.22 0.28
CA LEU A 120 9.12 -5.14 1.13
C LEU A 120 10.53 -4.61 1.38
N GLY A 121 11.18 -4.07 0.34
CA GLY A 121 12.56 -3.62 0.39
C GLY A 121 12.76 -2.34 1.21
N ILE A 122 11.85 -1.37 1.09
CA ILE A 122 12.00 -0.05 1.73
C ILE A 122 11.00 0.14 2.86
N VAL A 123 9.70 0.07 2.57
CA VAL A 123 8.65 0.45 3.53
C VAL A 123 8.65 -0.42 4.78
N ARG A 124 8.73 -1.74 4.59
CA ARG A 124 8.70 -2.72 5.68
C ARG A 124 10.06 -2.94 6.33
N ASN A 125 11.12 -2.47 5.69
CA ASN A 125 12.47 -2.66 6.18
C ASN A 125 12.81 -1.57 7.22
N PRO A 126 13.01 -1.93 8.51
CA PRO A 126 13.30 -0.97 9.57
C PRO A 126 14.73 -0.41 9.50
N ILE A 127 15.60 -0.96 8.65
CA ILE A 127 16.94 -0.42 8.39
C ILE A 127 16.86 1.02 7.85
N PHE A 128 15.81 1.32 7.06
CA PHE A 128 15.60 2.67 6.55
C PHE A 128 14.93 3.59 7.58
N PRO A 129 15.33 4.87 7.64
CA PRO A 129 14.73 5.84 8.55
C PRO A 129 13.27 6.10 8.19
N GLN A 130 12.51 6.59 9.17
CA GLN A 130 11.09 6.88 9.01
C GLN A 130 10.79 7.86 7.85
N TYR A 131 11.67 8.84 7.61
CA TYR A 131 11.55 9.78 6.49
C TYR A 131 11.46 9.05 5.13
N VAL A 132 12.39 8.14 4.85
CA VAL A 132 12.41 7.38 3.59
C VAL A 132 11.17 6.50 3.48
N ARG A 133 10.83 5.80 4.57
CA ARG A 133 9.67 4.89 4.61
C ARG A 133 8.35 5.63 4.41
N PHE A 134 8.25 6.86 4.94
CA PHE A 134 7.09 7.71 4.74
C PHE A 134 6.96 8.13 3.27
N ASN A 135 8.02 8.65 2.65
CA ASN A 135 8.01 9.04 1.23
C ASN A 135 7.70 7.83 0.33
N ALA A 136 8.29 6.67 0.62
CA ALA A 136 8.01 5.43 -0.09
C ALA A 136 6.55 4.99 0.02
N MET A 137 5.93 5.11 1.20
CA MET A 137 4.49 4.86 1.36
C MET A 137 3.62 5.82 0.56
N GLN A 138 4.00 7.09 0.49
CA GLN A 138 3.30 8.07 -0.35
C GLN A 138 3.42 7.70 -1.83
N ALA A 139 4.60 7.32 -2.30
CA ALA A 139 4.80 6.86 -3.67
C ALA A 139 3.94 5.63 -4.03
N LEU A 140 3.86 4.64 -3.13
CA LEU A 140 2.98 3.47 -3.32
C LEU A 140 1.50 3.85 -3.31
N THR A 141 1.11 4.82 -2.49
CA THR A 141 -0.27 5.32 -2.47
C THR A 141 -0.63 5.95 -3.80
N LEU A 142 0.27 6.75 -4.38
CA LEU A 142 0.09 7.30 -5.72
C LEU A 142 0.02 6.20 -6.79
N ASP A 143 0.84 5.16 -6.67
CA ASP A 143 0.82 4.04 -7.62
C ASP A 143 -0.53 3.29 -7.62
N VAL A 144 -1.08 3.01 -6.42
CA VAL A 144 -2.42 2.43 -6.28
C VAL A 144 -3.48 3.37 -6.85
N LEU A 145 -3.37 4.67 -6.59
CA LEU A 145 -4.32 5.66 -7.10
C LEU A 145 -4.33 5.69 -8.63
N LEU A 146 -3.17 5.51 -9.28
CA LEU A 146 -3.06 5.43 -10.74
C LEU A 146 -3.68 4.15 -11.30
N VAL A 147 -3.63 3.03 -10.58
CA VAL A 147 -4.29 1.79 -11.04
C VAL A 147 -5.81 1.92 -11.08
N LEU A 148 -6.43 2.75 -10.22
CA LEU A 148 -7.89 2.87 -10.13
C LEU A 148 -8.56 3.33 -11.43
N PRO A 149 -8.16 4.43 -12.09
CA PRO A 149 -8.70 4.82 -13.40
C PRO A 149 -8.56 3.72 -14.46
N MET A 150 -7.46 2.98 -14.45
CA MET A 150 -7.25 1.87 -15.41
C MET A 150 -8.25 0.75 -15.16
N LEU A 151 -8.46 0.35 -13.90
CA LEU A 151 -9.45 -0.65 -13.54
C LEU A 151 -10.87 -0.20 -13.88
N PHE A 152 -11.18 1.06 -13.58
CA PHE A 152 -12.46 1.67 -13.95
C PHE A 152 -12.67 1.59 -15.47
N GLN A 153 -11.73 2.08 -16.27
CA GLN A 153 -11.82 2.00 -17.73
C GLN A 153 -11.96 0.55 -18.21
N ARG A 154 -11.26 -0.41 -17.60
CA ARG A 154 -11.34 -1.83 -18.00
C ARG A 154 -12.69 -2.47 -17.68
N ILE A 155 -13.32 -2.09 -16.56
CA ILE A 155 -14.64 -2.59 -16.15
C ILE A 155 -15.73 -2.01 -17.07
N PHE A 156 -15.65 -0.72 -17.36
CA PHE A 156 -16.67 0.00 -18.14
C PHE A 156 -16.43 0.03 -19.65
N SER A 157 -15.25 -0.34 -20.13
CA SER A 157 -14.97 -0.38 -21.56
C SER A 157 -15.79 -1.47 -22.26
N PRO A 158 -16.48 -1.15 -23.37
CA PRO A 158 -17.17 -2.12 -24.22
C PRO A 158 -16.17 -2.92 -25.06
N GLY A 159 -15.22 -3.60 -24.41
CA GLY A 159 -14.33 -4.58 -25.05
C GLY A 159 -15.02 -5.94 -25.22
N ARG A 160 -14.46 -6.83 -26.06
CA ARG A 160 -14.98 -8.18 -26.40
C ARG A 160 -15.34 -9.08 -25.20
N TYR A 161 -14.88 -8.75 -23.98
CA TYR A 161 -15.17 -9.48 -22.73
C TYR A 161 -15.58 -8.56 -21.56
N GLY A 162 -15.81 -7.26 -21.82
CA GLY A 162 -16.13 -6.27 -20.79
C GLY A 162 -17.59 -6.32 -20.35
N LEU A 163 -17.89 -5.75 -19.17
CA LEU A 163 -19.25 -5.68 -18.62
C LEU A 163 -20.20 -4.98 -19.61
N GLY A 164 -19.74 -3.92 -20.29
CA GLY A 164 -20.50 -3.24 -21.34
C GLY A 164 -20.89 -4.15 -22.51
N PHE A 165 -20.00 -5.04 -22.96
CA PHE A 165 -20.32 -6.02 -24.00
C PHE A 165 -21.31 -7.07 -23.49
N LYS A 166 -21.20 -7.51 -22.23
CA LYS A 166 -22.19 -8.43 -21.63
C LYS A 166 -23.58 -7.80 -21.53
N ILE A 167 -23.66 -6.51 -21.19
CA ILE A 167 -24.92 -5.76 -21.21
C ILE A 167 -25.46 -5.68 -22.64
N LEU A 168 -24.62 -5.35 -23.63
CA LEU A 168 -25.03 -5.29 -25.04
C LEU A 168 -25.59 -6.62 -25.54
N VAL A 169 -24.89 -7.73 -25.27
CA VAL A 169 -25.33 -9.08 -25.65
C VAL A 169 -26.63 -9.45 -24.95
N TRP A 170 -26.76 -9.12 -23.66
CA TRP A 170 -27.99 -9.35 -22.91
C TRP A 170 -29.15 -8.53 -23.47
N SER A 171 -28.95 -7.25 -23.74
CA SER A 171 -29.95 -6.37 -24.37
C SER A 171 -30.39 -6.89 -25.74
N HIS A 172 -29.44 -7.37 -26.56
CA HIS A 172 -29.75 -7.98 -27.84
C HIS A 172 -30.62 -9.23 -27.65
N ASN A 173 -30.22 -10.16 -26.78
CA ASN A 173 -31.00 -11.36 -26.50
C ASN A 173 -32.40 -11.06 -25.93
N VAL A 174 -32.57 -10.00 -25.14
CA VAL A 174 -33.89 -9.56 -24.63
C VAL A 174 -34.78 -9.03 -25.74
N VAL A 175 -34.24 -8.23 -26.67
CA VAL A 175 -35.00 -7.69 -27.81
C VAL A 175 -35.49 -8.80 -28.74
N PHE A 176 -34.74 -9.89 -28.89
CA PHE A 176 -35.08 -11.01 -29.78
C PHE A 176 -35.78 -12.20 -29.08
N CYS A 177 -36.04 -12.14 -27.76
CA CYS A 177 -36.84 -13.13 -27.01
C CYS A 177 -38.34 -12.78 -26.90
N PHE A 178 -38.74 -11.65 -27.46
CA PHE A 178 -40.13 -11.27 -27.74
C PHE A 178 -40.28 -11.05 -29.25
#